data_AF-W9VH03-F1
#
_entry.id   AF-W9VH03-F1
#
_cell.length_a   1.000
_cell.length_b   1.000
_cell.length_c   1.000
_cell.angle_alpha   90.00
_cell.angle_beta   90.00
_cell.angle_gamma   90.00
#
_symmetry.space_group_name_H-M   'P 1'
#
loop_
_entity.id
_entity.type
_entity.pdbx_description
1 polymer ?
#
loop_
_entity_poly.entity_id
_entity_poly.type
_entity_poly.pdbx_seq_one_letter_code
_entity_poly.pdbx_strand_id
1 'polypeptide(L)'
;MILSLFQIAAAGTVLGVISHLAYFIHGEHHRQAFQYFVAFLTFPVIATAAQVTLGVSLVLAVQQTAAFYTTYLTGLYSSLFLYRTFFHRLHSFPGPFGAKVSKLWHVWKVAPTIDNYKHMTRMHAKYGTFVRTGPNEVSIVHPDAVEVLYGASSKCTKGAGYEGNSDLTSMHSTRSRRHHDLRRKAWARGFTQNSLREYEPRVERYTQSLVEQIRAFSGQPINAAQWFNYYSFDVMGDLAFAKDFDMLKNGQKHWAIEILNAGQRGIGVFGPVPWLFIIISSIPQITKEFRRFIKFCEDMMDERMKMKVNKPDISSWILQSPPMTDTDYSERAWLTGDSRLIIVAGSDTTAATLTHLFYHLAKDQSQLELLREEIQSLSGDLQASKLLTLKHLNGAINEALRLHPPVPSGVARLTPPEGITVGGTYIPGNVNVLAPSYPLCRSPECYEYPDEFIPERWYSKPELLKRSDAFAPFLIGPYSCIGKQLALMEIRSVTAQILLNFDVTFGPGEDGTTLLEKTLDTFTMELAPLSLCFTPRKQEAEA
;
A
#
# COMPACT_ATOMS: atom_id res chain seq x y z
N MET A 1 51.72 14.41 -21.68
CA MET A 1 51.06 14.52 -22.99
C MET A 1 49.62 14.97 -22.73
N ILE A 2 49.25 16.19 -23.14
CA ILE A 2 47.89 16.72 -22.88
C ILE A 2 46.96 16.07 -23.92
N LEU A 3 46.00 15.26 -23.47
CA LEU A 3 45.00 14.65 -24.36
C LEU A 3 44.20 15.76 -25.06
N SER A 4 43.93 15.57 -26.35
CA SER A 4 43.03 16.46 -27.09
C SER A 4 41.60 16.36 -26.56
N LEU A 5 40.80 17.42 -26.71
CA LEU A 5 39.38 17.42 -26.34
C LEU A 5 38.61 16.29 -27.05
N PHE A 6 38.99 15.96 -28.29
CA PHE A 6 38.40 14.84 -29.03
C PHE A 6 38.70 13.49 -28.37
N GLN A 7 39.95 13.24 -27.97
CA GLN A 7 40.32 12.00 -27.27
C GLN A 7 39.58 11.88 -25.93
N ILE A 8 39.44 12.99 -25.19
CA ILE A 8 38.70 13.03 -23.93
C ILE A 8 37.21 12.73 -24.15
N ALA A 9 36.59 13.34 -25.17
CA ALA A 9 35.19 13.10 -25.52
C ALA A 9 34.92 11.65 -25.97
N ALA A 10 35.83 11.07 -26.76
CA ALA A 10 35.75 9.68 -27.20
C ALA A 10 35.88 8.72 -26.00
N ALA A 11 36.85 8.96 -25.11
CA ALA A 11 37.02 8.18 -23.89
C ALA A 11 35.79 8.28 -22.97
N GLY A 12 35.23 9.48 -22.79
CA GLY A 12 34.00 9.69 -22.02
C GLY A 12 32.86 8.83 -22.55
N THR A 13 32.56 8.92 -23.85
CA THR A 13 31.50 8.14 -24.50
C THR A 13 31.67 6.63 -24.30
N VAL A 14 32.87 6.11 -24.57
CA VAL A 14 33.16 4.66 -24.44
C VAL A 14 33.02 4.22 -22.99
N LEU A 15 33.55 4.98 -22.03
CA LEU A 15 33.41 4.66 -20.61
C LEU A 15 31.94 4.71 -20.16
N GLY A 16 31.14 5.65 -20.66
CA GLY A 16 29.71 5.70 -20.38
C GLY A 16 28.97 4.45 -20.83
N VAL A 17 29.26 3.98 -22.06
CA VAL A 17 28.71 2.73 -22.60
C VAL A 17 29.17 1.52 -21.79
N ILE A 18 30.46 1.44 -21.42
CA ILE A 18 31.01 0.35 -20.60
C ILE A 18 30.37 0.35 -19.20
N SER A 19 30.26 1.51 -18.55
CA SER A 19 29.61 1.62 -17.22
C SER A 19 28.16 1.17 -17.26
N HIS A 20 27.43 1.45 -18.34
CA HIS A 20 26.10 0.89 -18.53
C HIS A 20 26.14 -0.64 -18.58
N LEU A 21 26.89 -1.20 -19.54
CA LEU A 21 26.84 -2.63 -19.87
C LEU A 21 27.53 -3.53 -18.85
N ALA A 22 28.56 -3.04 -18.16
CA ALA A 22 29.33 -3.83 -17.21
C ALA A 22 28.87 -3.67 -15.76
N TYR A 23 28.16 -2.58 -15.44
CA TYR A 23 27.76 -2.27 -14.07
C TYR A 23 26.26 -1.97 -13.96
N PHE A 24 25.76 -0.88 -14.55
CA PHE A 24 24.40 -0.39 -14.25
C PHE A 24 23.24 -1.29 -14.73
N ILE A 25 23.47 -2.24 -15.63
CA ILE A 25 22.46 -3.24 -15.99
C ILE A 25 22.37 -4.41 -15.00
N HIS A 26 23.31 -4.52 -14.06
CA HIS A 26 23.44 -5.67 -13.17
C HIS A 26 23.14 -5.30 -11.72
N GLY A 27 22.17 -5.98 -11.11
CA GLY A 27 21.83 -5.81 -9.70
C GLY A 27 20.96 -4.58 -9.41
N GLU A 28 20.79 -4.30 -8.13
CA GLU A 28 19.91 -3.24 -7.64
C GLU A 28 20.72 -2.02 -7.17
N HIS A 29 20.66 -0.94 -7.95
CA HIS A 29 21.41 0.30 -7.70
C HIS A 29 20.64 1.41 -6.98
N HIS A 30 19.35 1.19 -6.71
CA HIS A 30 18.47 2.22 -6.14
C HIS A 30 18.86 2.61 -4.71
N ARG A 31 19.49 1.70 -3.95
CA ARG A 31 19.96 1.98 -2.58
C ARG A 31 21.10 3.00 -2.55
N GLN A 32 21.95 3.00 -3.57
CA GLN A 32 23.05 3.96 -3.70
C GLN A 32 22.62 5.23 -4.46
N ALA A 33 21.33 5.42 -4.74
CA ALA A 33 20.86 6.55 -5.55
C ALA A 33 21.30 7.91 -5.00
N PHE A 34 21.27 8.10 -3.68
CA PHE A 34 21.77 9.33 -3.06
C PHE A 34 23.29 9.49 -3.20
N GLN A 35 24.06 8.41 -3.04
CA GLN A 35 25.51 8.44 -3.24
C GLN A 35 25.87 8.77 -4.69
N TYR A 36 25.15 8.19 -5.66
CA TYR A 36 25.32 8.53 -7.07
C TYR A 36 24.92 9.97 -7.38
N PHE A 37 23.85 10.47 -6.75
CA PHE A 37 23.46 11.87 -6.89
C PHE A 37 24.54 12.82 -6.36
N VAL A 38 25.11 12.55 -5.19
CA VAL A 38 26.22 13.35 -4.63
C VAL A 38 27.47 13.24 -5.52
N ALA A 39 27.84 12.04 -5.95
CA ALA A 39 28.99 11.83 -6.84
C ALA A 39 28.81 12.56 -8.18
N PHE A 40 27.60 12.55 -8.73
CA PHE A 40 27.24 13.28 -9.96
C PHE A 40 27.46 14.80 -9.80
N LEU A 41 27.12 15.37 -8.64
CA LEU A 41 27.30 16.81 -8.41
C LEU A 41 28.75 17.20 -8.08
N THR A 42 29.48 16.36 -7.34
CA THR A 42 30.82 16.71 -6.82
C THR A 42 31.95 16.34 -7.78
N PHE A 43 31.79 15.31 -8.61
CA PHE A 43 32.85 14.83 -9.49
C PHE A 43 33.40 15.89 -10.47
N PRO A 44 32.58 16.69 -11.18
CA PRO A 44 33.11 17.72 -12.08
C PRO A 44 33.94 18.79 -11.35
N VAL A 45 33.56 19.12 -10.11
CA VAL A 45 34.27 20.11 -9.29
C VAL A 45 35.62 19.55 -8.86
N ILE A 46 35.65 18.32 -8.33
CA ILE A 46 36.87 17.66 -7.87
C ILE A 46 37.82 17.42 -9.04
N ALA A 47 37.32 16.93 -10.18
CA ALA A 47 38.13 16.67 -11.37
C ALA A 47 38.74 17.96 -11.95
N THR A 48 38.00 19.06 -11.95
CA THR A 48 38.51 20.37 -12.39
C THR A 48 39.59 20.88 -11.43
N ALA A 49 39.33 20.83 -10.12
CA ALA A 49 40.30 21.26 -9.11
C ALA A 49 41.59 20.45 -9.18
N ALA A 50 41.50 19.12 -9.34
CA ALA A 50 42.65 18.24 -9.49
C ALA A 50 43.50 18.61 -10.72
N GLN A 51 42.89 18.86 -11.88
CA GLN A 51 43.60 19.31 -13.07
C GLN A 51 44.32 20.64 -12.86
N VAL A 52 43.69 21.59 -12.16
CA VAL A 52 44.31 22.88 -11.83
C VAL A 52 45.52 22.68 -10.90
N THR A 53 45.42 21.82 -9.89
CA THR A 53 46.56 21.51 -9.00
C THR A 53 47.72 20.82 -9.74
N LEU A 54 47.43 20.15 -10.86
CA LEU A 54 48.43 19.53 -11.74
C LEU A 54 48.98 20.50 -12.81
N GLY A 55 48.66 21.80 -12.73
CA GLY A 55 49.20 22.84 -13.60
C GLY A 55 48.41 23.11 -14.89
N VAL A 56 47.22 22.55 -15.05
CA VAL A 56 46.31 22.87 -16.17
C VAL A 56 45.63 24.21 -15.90
N SER A 57 45.53 25.08 -16.91
CA SER A 57 44.80 26.35 -16.74
C SER A 57 43.33 26.10 -16.40
N LEU A 58 42.74 26.95 -15.57
CA LEU A 58 41.34 26.78 -15.12
C LEU A 58 40.36 26.63 -16.29
N VAL A 59 40.51 27.46 -17.32
CA VAL A 59 39.65 27.41 -18.52
C VAL A 59 39.75 26.06 -19.22
N LEU A 60 40.98 25.56 -19.42
CA LEU A 60 41.19 24.29 -20.09
C LEU A 60 40.70 23.11 -19.23
N ALA A 61 40.92 23.15 -17.91
CA ALA A 61 40.44 22.14 -16.97
C ALA A 61 38.91 22.05 -16.95
N VAL A 62 38.22 23.19 -16.97
CA VAL A 62 36.75 23.25 -17.07
C VAL A 62 36.29 22.67 -18.41
N GLN A 63 36.93 23.05 -19.53
CA GLN A 63 36.56 22.54 -20.86
C GLN A 63 36.77 21.02 -20.97
N GLN A 64 37.91 20.51 -20.52
CA GLN A 64 38.22 19.08 -20.54
C GLN A 64 37.25 18.28 -19.66
N THR A 65 36.98 18.77 -18.44
CA THR A 65 36.02 18.11 -17.52
C THR A 65 34.61 18.13 -18.07
N ALA A 66 34.13 19.27 -18.58
CA ALA A 66 32.80 19.39 -19.16
C ALA A 66 32.63 18.50 -20.40
N ALA A 67 33.65 18.43 -21.26
CA ALA A 67 33.66 17.56 -22.43
C ALA A 67 33.58 16.08 -22.04
N PHE A 68 34.44 15.62 -21.12
CA PHE A 68 34.42 14.25 -20.62
C PHE A 68 33.06 13.91 -19.99
N TYR A 69 32.58 14.77 -19.09
CA TYR A 69 31.38 14.51 -18.32
C TYR A 69 30.13 14.44 -19.19
N THR A 70 29.97 15.39 -20.11
CA THR A 70 28.84 15.43 -21.05
C THR A 70 28.83 14.21 -21.97
N THR A 71 29.98 13.85 -22.52
CA THR A 71 30.11 12.69 -23.43
C THR A 71 29.95 11.36 -22.70
N TYR A 72 30.46 11.24 -21.46
CA TYR A 72 30.20 10.10 -20.59
C TYR A 72 28.70 9.89 -20.33
N LEU A 73 27.99 10.93 -19.89
CA LEU A 73 26.54 10.83 -19.66
C LEU A 73 25.78 10.52 -20.95
N THR A 74 26.20 11.12 -22.07
CA THR A 74 25.60 10.83 -23.38
C THR A 74 25.79 9.36 -23.77
N GLY A 75 27.00 8.81 -23.63
CA GLY A 75 27.28 7.40 -23.88
C GLY A 75 26.49 6.46 -22.97
N LEU A 76 26.45 6.76 -21.67
CA LEU A 76 25.69 6.01 -20.66
C LEU A 76 24.19 5.98 -20.98
N TYR A 77 23.56 7.15 -21.16
CA TYR A 77 22.11 7.23 -21.37
C TYR A 77 21.67 6.80 -22.76
N SER A 78 22.49 6.97 -23.81
CA SER A 78 22.20 6.42 -25.13
C SER A 78 22.24 4.89 -25.13
N SER A 79 23.27 4.30 -24.52
CA SER A 79 23.38 2.85 -24.32
C SER A 79 22.19 2.30 -23.52
N LEU A 80 21.82 2.98 -22.43
CA LEU A 80 20.65 2.65 -21.61
C LEU A 80 19.34 2.70 -22.40
N PHE A 81 19.14 3.76 -23.19
CA PHE A 81 17.95 3.95 -24.01
C PHE A 81 17.81 2.85 -25.06
N LEU A 82 18.89 2.56 -25.80
CA LEU A 82 18.90 1.51 -26.81
C LEU A 82 18.63 0.14 -26.19
N TYR A 83 19.30 -0.19 -25.09
CA TYR A 83 19.09 -1.44 -24.37
C TYR A 83 17.65 -1.60 -23.89
N ARG A 84 17.11 -0.62 -23.16
CA ARG A 84 15.75 -0.71 -22.59
C ARG A 84 14.67 -0.85 -23.64
N THR A 85 14.88 -0.23 -24.80
CA THR A 85 13.92 -0.22 -25.92
C THR A 85 13.96 -1.50 -26.73
N PHE A 86 15.16 -1.99 -27.10
CA PHE A 86 15.30 -3.04 -28.11
C PHE A 86 15.87 -4.35 -27.57
N PHE A 87 16.79 -4.31 -26.60
CA PHE A 87 17.56 -5.48 -26.16
C PHE A 87 17.17 -5.99 -24.78
N HIS A 88 16.33 -5.25 -24.05
CA HIS A 88 15.87 -5.67 -22.73
C HIS A 88 15.11 -6.99 -22.84
N ARG A 89 15.31 -7.89 -21.88
CA ARG A 89 14.58 -9.18 -21.78
C ARG A 89 13.05 -9.08 -21.72
N LEU A 90 12.53 -7.87 -21.48
CA LEU A 90 11.09 -7.58 -21.49
C LEU A 90 10.62 -6.90 -22.78
N HIS A 91 11.43 -6.90 -23.85
CA HIS A 91 11.08 -6.21 -25.11
C HIS A 91 9.80 -6.77 -25.76
N SER A 92 9.52 -8.06 -25.58
CA SER A 92 8.34 -8.76 -26.10
C SER A 92 7.03 -8.37 -25.41
N PHE A 93 7.09 -7.87 -24.17
CA PHE A 93 5.89 -7.47 -23.44
C PHE A 93 5.34 -6.13 -23.97
N PRO A 94 4.03 -6.03 -24.27
CA PRO A 94 3.41 -4.81 -24.73
C PRO A 94 3.37 -3.76 -23.62
N GLY A 95 3.30 -2.48 -23.97
CA GLY A 95 3.21 -1.39 -23.01
C GLY A 95 3.61 -0.05 -23.60
N PRO A 96 3.33 1.07 -22.90
CA PRO A 96 3.68 2.41 -23.37
C PRO A 96 5.19 2.56 -23.59
N PHE A 97 5.59 3.16 -24.71
CA PHE A 97 7.00 3.39 -25.03
C PHE A 97 7.75 4.12 -23.91
N GLY A 98 7.15 5.18 -23.34
CA GLY A 98 7.75 5.92 -22.23
C GLY A 98 7.99 5.06 -20.98
N ALA A 99 7.08 4.14 -20.66
CA ALA A 99 7.22 3.20 -19.55
C ALA A 99 8.37 2.20 -19.77
N LYS A 100 8.61 1.77 -21.02
CA LYS A 100 9.76 0.91 -21.36
C LYS A 100 11.10 1.60 -21.07
N VAL A 101 11.18 2.91 -21.31
CA VAL A 101 12.41 3.70 -21.16
C VAL A 101 12.63 4.14 -19.71
N SER A 102 11.62 4.67 -19.03
CA SER A 102 11.75 5.22 -17.68
C SER A 102 10.46 5.13 -16.87
N LYS A 103 10.59 4.79 -15.58
CA LYS A 103 9.47 4.87 -14.63
C LYS A 103 9.02 6.29 -14.33
N LEU A 104 9.82 7.32 -14.65
CA LEU A 104 9.37 8.72 -14.53
C LEU A 104 8.18 9.02 -15.45
N TRP A 105 8.01 8.28 -16.54
CA TRP A 105 6.81 8.38 -17.37
C TRP A 105 5.54 8.03 -16.58
N HIS A 106 5.61 6.99 -15.75
CA HIS A 106 4.50 6.56 -14.88
C HIS A 106 4.19 7.66 -13.85
N VAL A 107 5.22 8.19 -13.19
CA VAL A 107 5.08 9.32 -12.24
C VAL A 107 4.39 10.50 -12.92
N TRP A 108 4.84 10.89 -14.12
CA TRP A 108 4.21 11.98 -14.86
C TRP A 108 2.73 11.71 -15.19
N LYS A 109 2.35 10.45 -15.44
CA LYS A 109 0.95 10.08 -15.70
C LYS A 109 0.07 10.06 -14.45
N VAL A 110 0.61 9.68 -13.30
CA VAL A 110 -0.15 9.52 -12.06
C VAL A 110 -0.10 10.76 -11.17
N ALA A 111 0.93 11.60 -11.24
CA ALA A 111 1.08 12.78 -10.38
C ALA A 111 -0.14 13.73 -10.33
N PRO A 112 -0.87 13.99 -11.45
CA PRO A 112 -2.02 14.90 -11.41
C PRO A 112 -3.24 14.39 -10.64
N THR A 113 -3.42 13.06 -10.56
CA THR A 113 -4.65 12.41 -10.09
C THR A 113 -4.43 11.47 -8.92
N ILE A 114 -3.22 10.93 -8.78
CA ILE A 114 -2.83 9.92 -7.79
C ILE A 114 -3.77 8.69 -7.86
N ASP A 115 -4.19 8.29 -9.07
CA ASP A 115 -5.17 7.22 -9.32
C ASP A 115 -4.50 5.97 -9.92
N ASN A 116 -3.41 5.50 -9.32
CA ASN A 116 -2.53 4.49 -9.92
C ASN A 116 -3.29 3.21 -10.35
N TYR A 117 -4.23 2.72 -9.53
CA TYR A 117 -5.07 1.58 -9.89
C TYR A 117 -5.94 1.83 -11.13
N LYS A 118 -6.54 3.03 -11.31
CA LYS A 118 -7.29 3.37 -12.53
C LYS A 118 -6.35 3.49 -13.73
N HIS A 119 -5.15 4.03 -13.53
CA HIS A 119 -4.12 4.06 -14.57
C HIS A 119 -3.73 2.63 -15.02
N MET A 120 -3.58 1.69 -14.09
CA MET A 120 -3.35 0.27 -14.42
C MET A 120 -4.52 -0.32 -15.20
N THR A 121 -5.77 -0.09 -14.77
CA THR A 121 -6.96 -0.53 -15.50
C THR A 121 -6.97 -0.05 -16.95
N ARG A 122 -6.72 1.25 -17.17
CA ARG A 122 -6.64 1.83 -18.52
C ARG A 122 -5.51 1.21 -19.35
N MET A 123 -4.38 0.87 -18.73
CA MET A 123 -3.28 0.19 -19.43
C MET A 123 -3.62 -1.24 -19.80
N HIS A 124 -4.21 -2.02 -18.89
CA HIS A 124 -4.60 -3.40 -19.17
C HIS A 124 -5.73 -3.48 -20.22
N ALA A 125 -6.68 -2.54 -20.19
CA ALA A 125 -7.69 -2.41 -21.25
C ALA A 125 -7.07 -2.16 -22.64
N LYS A 126 -5.92 -1.46 -22.71
CA LYS A 126 -5.25 -1.12 -23.97
C LYS A 126 -4.23 -2.16 -24.44
N TYR A 127 -3.45 -2.75 -23.53
CA TYR A 127 -2.29 -3.59 -23.86
C TYR A 127 -2.50 -5.07 -23.52
N GLY A 128 -3.61 -5.43 -22.86
CA GLY A 128 -3.97 -6.81 -22.53
C GLY A 128 -3.48 -7.25 -21.15
N THR A 129 -3.36 -8.58 -20.98
CA THR A 129 -3.15 -9.25 -19.69
C THR A 129 -1.78 -8.99 -19.06
N PHE A 130 -0.72 -8.96 -19.87
CA PHE A 130 0.66 -8.76 -19.41
C PHE A 130 1.20 -7.45 -19.98
N VAL A 131 1.47 -6.47 -19.11
CA VAL A 131 1.83 -5.12 -19.55
C VAL A 131 3.17 -4.71 -18.94
N ARG A 132 4.13 -4.30 -19.77
CA ARG A 132 5.38 -3.69 -19.34
C ARG A 132 5.13 -2.26 -18.88
N THR A 133 5.01 -2.09 -17.58
CA THR A 133 4.73 -0.82 -16.90
C THR A 133 5.98 -0.08 -16.47
N GLY A 134 7.17 -0.67 -16.63
CA GLY A 134 8.45 -0.04 -16.36
C GLY A 134 9.61 -0.68 -17.11
N PRO A 135 10.85 -0.14 -16.98
CA PRO A 135 12.02 -0.71 -17.62
C PRO A 135 12.24 -2.18 -17.25
N ASN A 136 12.10 -2.51 -15.97
CA ASN A 136 12.21 -3.86 -15.40
C ASN A 136 10.97 -4.21 -14.55
N GLU A 137 9.78 -3.96 -15.10
CA GLU A 137 8.51 -4.24 -14.41
C GLU A 137 7.42 -4.72 -15.38
N VAL A 138 6.66 -5.74 -14.95
CA VAL A 138 5.46 -6.26 -15.65
C VAL A 138 4.26 -6.28 -14.70
N SER A 139 3.17 -5.65 -15.11
CA SER A 139 1.86 -5.76 -14.46
C SER A 139 1.05 -6.89 -15.10
N ILE A 140 0.32 -7.65 -14.28
CA ILE A 140 -0.34 -8.90 -14.67
C ILE A 140 -1.80 -8.90 -14.19
N VAL A 141 -2.75 -8.99 -15.12
CA VAL A 141 -4.20 -9.16 -14.82
C VAL A 141 -4.64 -10.54 -15.32
N HIS A 142 -4.13 -11.58 -14.68
CA HIS A 142 -4.44 -12.98 -14.97
C HIS A 142 -4.79 -13.71 -13.66
N PRO A 143 -5.80 -14.58 -13.61
CA PRO A 143 -6.19 -15.30 -12.39
C PRO A 143 -5.02 -16.02 -11.70
N ASP A 144 -4.23 -16.79 -12.46
CA ASP A 144 -3.08 -17.56 -11.95
C ASP A 144 -1.99 -16.68 -11.30
N ALA A 145 -1.97 -15.36 -11.57
CA ALA A 145 -0.95 -14.48 -11.02
C ALA A 145 -0.97 -14.46 -9.49
N VAL A 146 -2.15 -14.60 -8.87
CA VAL A 146 -2.30 -14.55 -7.42
C VAL A 146 -1.52 -15.68 -6.74
N GLU A 147 -1.74 -16.93 -7.16
CA GLU A 147 -1.02 -18.07 -6.58
C GLU A 147 0.46 -18.04 -6.93
N VAL A 148 0.83 -17.71 -8.17
CA VAL A 148 2.24 -17.69 -8.59
C VAL A 148 3.05 -16.60 -7.87
N LEU A 149 2.49 -15.41 -7.68
CA LEU A 149 3.20 -14.29 -7.03
C LEU A 149 3.12 -14.36 -5.50
N TYR A 150 1.98 -14.76 -4.94
CA TYR A 150 1.69 -14.60 -3.51
C TYR A 150 1.45 -15.91 -2.76
N GLY A 151 1.23 -17.02 -3.47
CA GLY A 151 0.90 -18.32 -2.92
C GLY A 151 1.94 -18.91 -1.97
N ALA A 152 1.57 -20.00 -1.30
CA ALA A 152 2.42 -20.64 -0.29
C ALA A 152 3.76 -21.14 -0.87
N SER A 153 3.73 -21.62 -2.11
CA SER A 153 4.89 -22.10 -2.87
C SER A 153 5.56 -21.02 -3.72
N SER A 154 5.10 -19.77 -3.67
CA SER A 154 5.71 -18.68 -4.42
C SER A 154 7.17 -18.52 -3.99
N LYS A 155 8.05 -18.52 -4.98
CA LYS A 155 9.47 -18.18 -4.83
C LYS A 155 9.73 -16.69 -4.96
N CYS A 156 8.70 -15.89 -5.25
CA CYS A 156 8.86 -14.46 -5.43
C CYS A 156 9.11 -13.79 -4.07
N THR A 157 10.05 -12.85 -4.04
CA THR A 157 10.37 -12.07 -2.84
C THR A 157 9.76 -10.68 -2.92
N LYS A 158 9.81 -9.90 -1.84
CA LYS A 158 9.36 -8.50 -1.88
C LYS A 158 10.25 -7.68 -2.82
N GLY A 159 9.61 -6.86 -3.67
CA GLY A 159 10.31 -5.99 -4.61
C GLY A 159 11.16 -4.91 -3.93
N ALA A 160 11.99 -4.24 -4.73
CA ALA A 160 12.91 -3.19 -4.27
C ALA A 160 12.23 -2.05 -3.48
N GLY A 161 10.99 -1.70 -3.82
CA GLY A 161 10.26 -0.61 -3.17
C GLY A 161 9.93 -0.82 -1.68
N TYR A 162 10.09 -2.03 -1.15
CA TYR A 162 9.90 -2.31 0.28
C TYR A 162 11.07 -1.84 1.14
N GLU A 163 12.27 -1.76 0.58
CA GLU A 163 13.45 -1.19 1.25
C GLU A 163 13.45 0.33 1.02
N GLY A 164 12.92 1.06 2.00
CA GLY A 164 12.99 2.53 2.03
C GLY A 164 14.37 3.05 2.48
N ASN A 165 14.51 4.37 2.51
CA ASN A 165 15.69 5.08 3.05
C ASN A 165 15.59 5.32 4.57
N SER A 166 14.98 4.40 5.31
CA SER A 166 14.79 4.55 6.75
C SER A 166 15.72 3.63 7.51
N ASP A 167 16.28 4.12 8.61
CA ASP A 167 16.92 3.32 9.66
C ASP A 167 15.91 2.46 10.45
N LEU A 168 14.71 2.27 9.89
CA LEU A 168 13.59 1.53 10.44
C LEU A 168 13.26 0.36 9.53
N THR A 169 12.81 -0.72 10.15
CA THR A 169 12.27 -1.88 9.47
C THR A 169 11.07 -2.40 10.25
N SER A 170 10.18 -3.14 9.58
CA SER A 170 9.04 -3.79 10.19
C SER A 170 8.82 -5.15 9.55
N MET A 171 7.88 -5.93 10.09
CA MET A 171 7.44 -7.16 9.42
C MET A 171 7.03 -6.88 7.95
N HIS A 172 6.41 -5.73 7.69
CA HIS A 172 5.97 -5.36 6.35
C HIS A 172 7.11 -4.97 5.41
N SER A 173 8.11 -4.20 5.86
CA SER A 173 9.16 -3.69 4.97
C SER A 173 10.34 -4.65 4.76
N THR A 174 10.62 -5.56 5.70
CA THR A 174 11.77 -6.47 5.56
C THR A 174 11.64 -7.38 4.32
N ARG A 175 12.70 -7.41 3.49
CA ARG A 175 12.81 -8.29 2.31
C ARG A 175 13.43 -9.65 2.64
N SER A 176 14.09 -9.77 3.80
CA SER A 176 14.61 -11.04 4.30
C SER A 176 13.47 -11.94 4.74
N ARG A 177 13.30 -13.08 4.05
CA ARG A 177 12.24 -14.04 4.39
C ARG A 177 12.40 -14.60 5.80
N ARG A 178 13.64 -14.88 6.21
CA ARG A 178 13.97 -15.36 7.56
C ARG A 178 13.54 -14.35 8.63
N HIS A 179 13.91 -13.08 8.47
CA HIS A 179 13.57 -12.04 9.45
C HIS A 179 12.07 -11.76 9.49
N HIS A 180 11.42 -11.77 8.32
CA HIS A 180 9.97 -11.68 8.22
C HIS A 180 9.29 -12.79 9.02
N ASP A 181 9.68 -14.05 8.82
CA ASP A 181 9.01 -15.20 9.45
C ASP A 181 9.21 -15.21 10.97
N LEU A 182 10.41 -14.83 11.44
CA LEU A 182 10.69 -14.63 12.86
C LEU A 182 9.79 -13.56 13.48
N ARG A 183 9.71 -12.38 12.85
CA ARG A 183 8.89 -11.28 13.39
C ARG A 183 7.39 -11.56 13.26
N ARG A 184 6.96 -12.21 12.17
CA ARG A 184 5.57 -12.65 11.98
C ARG A 184 5.14 -13.64 13.07
N LYS A 185 6.02 -14.54 13.51
CA LYS A 185 5.75 -15.46 14.63
C LYS A 185 5.44 -14.72 15.93
N ALA A 186 6.14 -13.61 16.21
CA ALA A 186 5.86 -12.76 17.36
C ALA A 186 4.45 -12.15 17.27
N TRP A 187 4.15 -11.53 16.13
CA TRP A 187 2.84 -10.93 15.87
C TRP A 187 1.70 -11.95 15.91
N ALA A 188 1.90 -13.17 15.39
CA ALA A 188 0.85 -14.18 15.24
C ALA A 188 0.18 -14.53 16.57
N ARG A 189 0.91 -14.38 17.69
CA ARG A 189 0.37 -14.58 19.05
C ARG A 189 -0.75 -13.58 19.38
N GLY A 190 -0.71 -12.36 18.86
CA GLY A 190 -1.75 -11.34 19.05
C GLY A 190 -2.95 -11.44 18.10
N PHE A 191 -2.89 -12.34 17.11
CA PHE A 191 -3.95 -12.52 16.11
C PHE A 191 -4.51 -13.95 16.13
N THR A 192 -4.38 -14.66 17.25
CA THR A 192 -5.04 -15.95 17.47
C THR A 192 -6.52 -15.74 17.78
N GLN A 193 -7.35 -16.79 17.60
CA GLN A 193 -8.76 -16.73 18.00
C GLN A 193 -8.97 -16.41 19.49
N ASN A 194 -8.02 -16.79 20.36
CA ASN A 194 -8.10 -16.47 21.79
C ASN A 194 -7.85 -14.98 22.03
N SER A 195 -6.79 -14.42 21.43
CA SER A 195 -6.49 -12.99 21.54
C SER A 195 -7.62 -12.14 20.99
N LEU A 196 -8.20 -12.52 19.83
CA LEU A 196 -9.30 -11.76 19.23
C LEU A 196 -10.55 -11.76 20.12
N ARG A 197 -10.87 -12.86 20.80
CA ARG A 197 -11.96 -12.90 21.80
C ARG A 197 -11.72 -11.96 22.98
N GLU A 198 -10.46 -11.77 23.39
CA GLU A 198 -10.13 -10.78 24.41
C GLU A 198 -10.21 -9.33 23.91
N TYR A 199 -10.15 -9.13 22.58
CA TYR A 199 -10.16 -7.82 21.94
C TYR A 199 -11.59 -7.37 21.64
N GLU A 200 -12.49 -8.32 21.39
CA GLU A 200 -13.89 -8.10 21.05
C GLU A 200 -14.61 -7.07 21.95
N PRO A 201 -14.54 -7.12 23.31
CA PRO A 201 -15.20 -6.11 24.14
C PRO A 201 -14.67 -4.68 23.94
N ARG A 202 -13.39 -4.54 23.55
CA ARG A 202 -12.80 -3.23 23.24
C ARG A 202 -13.30 -2.72 21.89
N VAL A 203 -13.41 -3.60 20.90
CA VAL A 203 -13.98 -3.28 19.58
C VAL A 203 -15.46 -2.89 19.72
N GLU A 204 -16.24 -3.61 20.50
CA GLU A 204 -17.64 -3.29 20.79
C GLU A 204 -17.78 -1.92 21.44
N ARG A 205 -16.93 -1.58 22.42
CA ARG A 205 -16.94 -0.26 23.06
C ARG A 205 -16.76 0.87 22.05
N TYR A 206 -15.74 0.81 21.18
CA TYR A 206 -15.55 1.84 20.15
C TYR A 206 -16.69 1.84 19.11
N THR A 207 -17.29 0.68 18.85
CA THR A 207 -18.41 0.57 17.92
C THR A 207 -19.65 1.26 18.48
N GLN A 208 -19.92 1.09 19.78
CA GLN A 208 -20.96 1.83 20.50
C GLN A 208 -20.68 3.33 20.49
N SER A 209 -19.45 3.76 20.78
CA SER A 209 -19.08 5.17 20.71
C SER A 209 -19.28 5.76 19.31
N LEU A 210 -18.97 5.02 18.24
CA LEU A 210 -19.28 5.44 16.87
C LEU A 210 -20.80 5.59 16.65
N VAL A 211 -21.60 4.62 17.09
CA VAL A 211 -23.07 4.69 17.00
C VAL A 211 -23.64 5.88 17.76
N GLU A 212 -23.14 6.17 18.96
CA GLU A 212 -23.54 7.32 19.77
C GLU A 212 -23.20 8.65 19.08
N GLN A 213 -22.00 8.76 18.49
CA GLN A 213 -21.61 9.92 17.71
C GLN A 213 -22.52 10.11 16.49
N ILE A 214 -22.80 9.03 15.75
CA ILE A 214 -23.73 9.07 14.60
C ILE A 214 -25.14 9.50 15.05
N ARG A 215 -25.63 8.97 16.17
CA ARG A 215 -26.94 9.31 16.74
C ARG A 215 -27.05 10.80 17.07
N ALA A 216 -25.98 11.42 17.57
CA ALA A 216 -25.94 12.83 17.90
C ALA A 216 -26.21 13.74 16.67
N PHE A 217 -25.91 13.27 15.46
CA PHE A 217 -26.23 14.00 14.22
C PHE A 217 -27.71 13.94 13.84
N SER A 218 -28.53 13.10 14.48
CA SER A 218 -30.00 13.10 14.32
C SER A 218 -30.48 13.09 12.86
N GLY A 219 -29.87 12.23 12.02
CA GLY A 219 -30.22 12.13 10.59
C GLY A 219 -29.62 13.20 9.67
N GLN A 220 -28.86 14.16 10.22
CA GLN A 220 -28.12 15.13 9.39
C GLN A 220 -27.00 14.43 8.59
N PRO A 221 -26.70 14.93 7.38
CA PRO A 221 -25.63 14.37 6.56
C PRO A 221 -24.27 14.52 7.23
N ILE A 222 -23.50 13.44 7.30
CA ILE A 222 -22.13 13.41 7.83
C ILE A 222 -21.15 12.83 6.82
N ASN A 223 -19.87 13.18 6.95
CA ASN A 223 -18.81 12.51 6.20
C ASN A 223 -18.51 11.14 6.84
N ALA A 224 -19.20 10.09 6.37
CA ALA A 224 -19.06 8.74 6.89
C ALA A 224 -17.63 8.20 6.74
N ALA A 225 -16.93 8.54 5.65
CA ALA A 225 -15.54 8.14 5.44
C ALA A 225 -14.62 8.64 6.56
N GLN A 226 -14.86 9.86 7.05
CA GLN A 226 -14.10 10.43 8.16
C GLN A 226 -14.43 9.76 9.50
N TRP A 227 -15.70 9.48 9.78
CA TRP A 227 -16.10 8.82 11.03
C TRP A 227 -15.61 7.36 11.11
N PHE A 228 -15.63 6.61 10.00
CA PHE A 228 -15.02 5.28 9.95
C PHE A 228 -13.50 5.32 10.09
N ASN A 229 -12.85 6.39 9.61
CA ASN A 229 -11.42 6.63 9.84
C ASN A 229 -11.14 6.86 11.33
N TYR A 230 -11.91 7.72 11.99
CA TYR A 230 -11.78 7.99 13.43
C TYR A 230 -11.94 6.71 14.25
N TYR A 231 -12.97 5.94 13.96
CA TYR A 231 -13.21 4.64 14.58
C TYR A 231 -12.00 3.70 14.45
N SER A 232 -11.54 3.48 13.23
CA SER A 232 -10.50 2.47 12.98
C SER A 232 -9.16 2.88 13.61
N PHE A 233 -8.84 4.18 13.61
CA PHE A 233 -7.63 4.69 14.27
C PHE A 233 -7.71 4.55 15.79
N ASP A 234 -8.82 4.91 16.43
CA ASP A 234 -8.96 4.78 17.90
C ASP A 234 -8.92 3.31 18.35
N VAL A 235 -9.59 2.41 17.62
CA VAL A 235 -9.52 0.96 17.87
C VAL A 235 -8.07 0.46 17.79
N MET A 236 -7.35 0.82 16.73
CA MET A 236 -5.97 0.39 16.58
C MET A 236 -5.02 1.05 17.59
N GLY A 237 -5.29 2.28 18.02
CA GLY A 237 -4.58 2.90 19.13
C GLY A 237 -4.66 2.05 20.40
N ASP A 238 -5.87 1.70 20.82
CA ASP A 238 -6.10 0.90 22.02
C ASP A 238 -5.56 -0.54 21.88
N LEU A 239 -5.92 -1.24 20.79
CA LEU A 239 -5.50 -2.63 20.59
C LEU A 239 -3.99 -2.79 20.35
N ALA A 240 -3.29 -1.73 19.98
CA ALA A 240 -1.83 -1.76 19.82
C ALA A 240 -1.10 -1.23 21.04
N PHE A 241 -1.56 -0.14 21.65
CA PHE A 241 -0.79 0.63 22.63
C PHE A 241 -1.54 0.92 23.92
N ALA A 242 -2.73 0.33 24.12
CA ALA A 242 -3.61 0.62 25.26
C ALA A 242 -3.94 2.12 25.42
N LYS A 243 -4.00 2.85 24.29
CA LYS A 243 -4.25 4.29 24.22
C LYS A 243 -4.93 4.63 22.90
N ASP A 244 -6.12 5.23 22.93
CA ASP A 244 -6.75 5.78 21.73
C ASP A 244 -6.21 7.17 21.38
N PHE A 245 -6.65 7.71 20.24
CA PHE A 245 -6.24 9.03 19.75
C PHE A 245 -7.30 10.10 20.03
N ASP A 246 -8.33 9.77 20.82
CA ASP A 246 -9.51 10.59 21.10
C ASP A 246 -10.21 11.14 19.82
N MET A 247 -10.07 10.49 18.67
CA MET A 247 -10.57 11.01 17.39
C MET A 247 -12.09 10.93 17.31
N LEU A 248 -12.69 9.81 17.74
CA LEU A 248 -14.14 9.65 17.83
C LEU A 248 -14.76 10.62 18.83
N LYS A 249 -14.13 10.75 20.00
CA LYS A 249 -14.64 11.58 21.11
C LYS A 249 -14.68 13.06 20.73
N ASN A 250 -13.61 13.55 20.09
CA ASN A 250 -13.47 14.96 19.75
C ASN A 250 -14.06 15.30 18.37
N GLY A 251 -14.36 14.31 17.53
CA GLY A 251 -14.75 14.52 16.14
C GLY A 251 -13.67 15.16 15.29
N GLN A 252 -12.40 15.06 15.69
CA GLN A 252 -11.26 15.74 15.07
C GLN A 252 -10.14 14.76 14.76
N LYS A 253 -9.48 14.96 13.61
CA LYS A 253 -8.34 14.15 13.20
C LYS A 253 -7.14 14.47 14.09
N HIS A 254 -6.46 13.43 14.58
CA HIS A 254 -5.24 13.61 15.34
C HIS A 254 -4.10 14.09 14.42
N TRP A 255 -3.32 15.10 14.85
CA TRP A 255 -2.27 15.75 14.05
C TRP A 255 -1.27 14.76 13.42
N ALA A 256 -0.95 13.68 14.13
CA ALA A 256 -0.01 12.66 13.62
C ALA A 256 -0.56 11.95 12.37
N ILE A 257 -1.88 11.76 12.33
CA ILE A 257 -2.58 11.13 11.19
C ILE A 257 -2.66 12.12 10.02
N GLU A 258 -2.81 13.42 10.27
CA GLU A 258 -2.71 14.44 9.21
C GLU A 258 -1.35 14.43 8.51
N ILE A 259 -0.27 14.37 9.30
CA ILE A 259 1.11 14.25 8.77
C ILE A 259 1.29 12.94 7.99
N LEU A 260 0.77 11.82 8.51
CA LEU A 260 0.79 10.53 7.83
C LEU A 260 0.14 10.62 6.45
N ASN A 261 -1.11 11.09 6.36
CA ASN A 261 -1.85 11.19 5.11
C ASN A 261 -1.12 12.11 4.11
N ALA A 262 -0.62 13.27 4.56
CA ALA A 262 0.16 14.17 3.72
C ALA A 262 1.44 13.51 3.17
N GLY A 263 2.14 12.73 4.01
CA GLY A 263 3.33 11.97 3.60
C GLY A 263 3.03 10.83 2.62
N GLN A 264 1.89 10.14 2.80
CA GLN A 264 1.45 9.05 1.93
C GLN A 264 1.12 9.51 0.50
N ARG A 265 0.66 10.76 0.29
CA ARG A 265 0.49 11.31 -1.07
C ARG A 265 1.79 11.29 -1.87
N GLY A 266 2.93 11.58 -1.23
CA GLY A 266 4.25 11.45 -1.84
C GLY A 266 4.58 10.01 -2.25
N ILE A 267 4.14 9.02 -1.46
CA ILE A 267 4.27 7.60 -1.80
C ILE A 267 3.38 7.24 -3.01
N GLY A 268 2.15 7.75 -3.09
CA GLY A 268 1.27 7.53 -4.24
C GLY A 268 1.88 8.01 -5.57
N VAL A 269 2.61 9.13 -5.54
CA VAL A 269 3.26 9.71 -6.73
C VAL A 269 4.61 9.07 -7.03
N PHE A 270 5.48 8.95 -6.02
CA PHE A 270 6.88 8.55 -6.21
C PHE A 270 7.16 7.08 -5.88
N GLY A 271 6.20 6.34 -5.32
CA GLY A 271 6.32 4.91 -4.99
C GLY A 271 6.77 4.03 -6.16
N PRO A 272 6.30 4.26 -7.41
CA PRO A 272 6.80 3.55 -8.60
C PRO A 272 8.29 3.83 -8.93
N VAL A 273 8.93 4.80 -8.27
CA VAL A 273 10.32 5.22 -8.49
C VAL A 273 11.09 5.26 -7.16
N PRO A 274 11.44 4.10 -6.57
CA PRO A 274 12.06 4.05 -5.24
C PRO A 274 13.36 4.86 -5.12
N TRP A 275 14.19 4.89 -6.16
CA TRP A 275 15.45 5.65 -6.14
C TRP A 275 15.23 7.17 -5.98
N LEU A 276 14.16 7.71 -6.57
CA LEU A 276 13.85 9.13 -6.44
C LEU A 276 13.29 9.43 -5.06
N PHE A 277 12.45 8.54 -4.54
CA PHE A 277 11.96 8.61 -3.17
C PHE A 277 13.12 8.58 -2.15
N ILE A 278 14.14 7.74 -2.37
CA ILE A 278 15.35 7.68 -1.52
C ILE A 278 16.09 9.02 -1.54
N ILE A 279 16.31 9.61 -2.72
CA ILE A 279 16.99 10.93 -2.83
C ILE A 279 16.19 12.01 -2.10
N ILE A 280 14.87 12.09 -2.34
CA ILE A 280 14.00 13.09 -1.72
C ILE A 280 13.97 12.93 -0.19
N SER A 281 13.89 11.69 0.29
CA SER A 281 13.85 11.39 1.72
C SER A 281 15.19 11.58 2.44
N SER A 282 16.31 11.62 1.73
CA SER A 282 17.61 12.02 2.30
C SER A 282 17.71 13.51 2.62
N ILE A 283 16.79 14.37 2.15
CA ILE A 283 16.85 15.82 2.35
C ILE A 283 16.14 16.19 3.66
N PRO A 284 16.85 16.66 4.71
CA PRO A 284 16.29 16.87 6.04
C PRO A 284 15.08 17.80 6.07
N GLN A 285 15.10 18.87 5.27
CA GLN A 285 14.05 19.88 5.23
C GLN A 285 12.74 19.29 4.69
N ILE A 286 12.82 18.36 3.74
CA ILE A 286 11.66 17.69 3.15
C ILE A 286 11.04 16.69 4.14
N THR A 287 11.87 15.98 4.90
CA THR A 287 11.41 14.93 5.82
C THR A 287 11.10 15.40 7.25
N LYS A 288 11.20 16.70 7.54
CA LYS A 288 11.05 17.24 8.90
C LYS A 288 9.73 16.82 9.55
N GLU A 289 8.60 17.07 8.89
CA GLU A 289 7.28 16.72 9.43
C GLU A 289 7.09 15.20 9.52
N PHE A 290 7.55 14.46 8.51
CA PHE A 290 7.46 13.00 8.56
C PHE A 290 8.31 12.40 9.70
N ARG A 291 9.46 12.99 10.03
CA ARG A 291 10.27 12.61 11.21
C ARG A 291 9.55 12.87 12.53
N ARG A 292 8.70 13.91 12.61
CA ARG A 292 7.82 14.14 13.76
C ARG A 292 6.78 13.00 13.91
N PHE A 293 6.23 12.51 12.80
CA PHE A 293 5.36 11.33 12.82
C PHE A 293 6.10 10.04 13.24
N ILE A 294 7.33 9.84 12.77
CA ILE A 294 8.16 8.71 13.22
C ILE A 294 8.45 8.80 14.72
N LYS A 295 8.77 10.00 15.23
CA LYS A 295 8.95 10.23 16.68
C LYS A 295 7.70 9.88 17.47
N PHE A 296 6.52 10.25 16.96
CA PHE A 296 5.25 9.86 17.56
C PHE A 296 5.07 8.33 17.64
N CYS A 297 5.39 7.60 16.56
CA CYS A 297 5.32 6.13 16.57
C CYS A 297 6.29 5.49 17.59
N GLU A 298 7.47 6.09 17.75
CA GLU A 298 8.45 5.69 18.76
C GLU A 298 7.94 5.99 20.18
N ASP A 299 7.39 7.19 20.41
CA ASP A 299 6.85 7.60 21.71
C ASP A 299 5.69 6.70 22.15
N MET A 300 4.79 6.33 21.23
CA MET A 300 3.70 5.39 21.52
C MET A 300 4.22 4.04 22.04
N MET A 301 5.30 3.51 21.46
CA MET A 301 5.89 2.27 21.92
C MET A 301 6.69 2.45 23.21
N ASP A 302 7.46 3.53 23.35
CA ASP A 302 8.24 3.84 24.55
C ASP A 302 7.31 4.07 25.77
N GLU A 303 6.18 4.75 25.58
CA GLU A 303 5.12 4.86 26.59
C GLU A 303 4.54 3.48 26.91
N ARG A 304 4.17 2.72 25.88
CA ARG A 304 3.57 1.40 26.05
C ARG A 304 4.47 0.43 26.83
N MET A 305 5.77 0.44 26.60
CA MET A 305 6.75 -0.38 27.32
C MET A 305 6.80 -0.08 28.83
N LYS A 306 6.41 1.13 29.25
CA LYS A 306 6.38 1.54 30.66
C LYS A 306 5.05 1.20 31.35
N MET A 307 4.01 0.87 30.58
CA MET A 307 2.68 0.57 31.10
C MET A 307 2.58 -0.88 31.58
N LYS A 308 1.92 -1.07 32.73
CA LYS A 308 1.40 -2.36 33.15
C LYS A 308 -0.03 -2.48 32.63
N VAL A 309 -0.26 -3.40 31.69
CA VAL A 309 -1.60 -3.68 31.19
C VAL A 309 -2.15 -4.94 31.85
N ASN A 310 -3.44 -4.90 32.20
CA ASN A 310 -4.14 -6.06 32.78
C ASN A 310 -4.63 -7.03 31.71
N LYS A 311 -4.85 -6.54 30.48
CA LYS A 311 -5.26 -7.32 29.32
C LYS A 311 -4.21 -7.19 28.22
N PRO A 312 -3.75 -8.30 27.62
CA PRO A 312 -2.81 -8.23 26.50
C PRO A 312 -3.36 -7.42 25.32
N ASP A 313 -2.47 -6.66 24.69
CA ASP A 313 -2.67 -5.98 23.41
C ASP A 313 -1.65 -6.51 22.39
N ILE A 314 -1.68 -6.04 21.15
CA ILE A 314 -0.79 -6.52 20.09
C ILE A 314 0.68 -6.32 20.48
N SER A 315 1.02 -5.16 21.04
CA SER A 315 2.40 -4.87 21.48
C SER A 315 2.87 -5.77 22.61
N SER A 316 1.97 -6.22 23.50
CA SER A 316 2.30 -7.18 24.57
C SER A 316 2.98 -8.42 24.01
N TRP A 317 2.44 -8.96 22.92
CA TRP A 317 2.94 -10.18 22.28
C TRP A 317 4.27 -9.96 21.54
N ILE A 318 4.44 -8.79 20.94
CA ILE A 318 5.68 -8.39 20.27
C ILE A 318 6.79 -8.20 21.31
N LEU A 319 6.51 -7.47 22.40
CA LEU A 319 7.46 -7.18 23.47
C LEU A 319 7.87 -8.42 24.28
N GLN A 320 7.00 -9.43 24.38
CA GLN A 320 7.32 -10.73 25.00
C GLN A 320 8.11 -11.67 24.09
N SER A 321 8.33 -11.30 22.82
CA SER A 321 9.08 -12.12 21.88
C SER A 321 10.58 -11.80 21.93
N PRO A 322 11.45 -12.75 21.55
CA PRO A 322 12.89 -12.47 21.50
C PRO A 322 13.20 -11.27 20.59
N PRO A 323 14.17 -10.42 20.97
CA PRO A 323 14.57 -9.28 20.16
C PRO A 323 15.22 -9.73 18.84
N MET A 324 15.07 -8.91 17.80
CA MET A 324 15.63 -9.10 16.47
C MET A 324 17.11 -8.66 16.43
N THR A 325 17.99 -9.45 17.03
CA THR A 325 19.42 -9.10 17.19
C THR A 325 20.31 -9.45 16.00
N ASP A 326 19.90 -10.41 15.18
CA ASP A 326 20.66 -10.89 14.01
C ASP A 326 20.20 -10.19 12.72
N THR A 327 20.15 -8.85 12.76
CA THR A 327 19.71 -7.99 11.65
C THR A 327 20.54 -6.70 11.61
N ASP A 328 20.55 -6.00 10.46
CA ASP A 328 21.19 -4.68 10.33
C ASP A 328 20.47 -3.57 11.12
N TYR A 329 19.36 -3.88 11.78
CA TYR A 329 18.52 -2.95 12.51
C TYR A 329 18.49 -3.29 14.00
N SER A 330 18.46 -2.25 14.85
CA SER A 330 18.27 -2.43 16.29
C SER A 330 16.84 -2.91 16.61
N GLU A 331 16.63 -3.53 17.78
CA GLU A 331 15.28 -3.87 18.23
C GLU A 331 14.37 -2.64 18.32
N ARG A 332 14.92 -1.48 18.73
CA ARG A 332 14.18 -0.21 18.75
C ARG A 332 13.71 0.19 17.35
N ALA A 333 14.53 0.00 16.32
CA ALA A 333 14.14 0.27 14.94
C ALA A 333 13.03 -0.68 14.45
N TRP A 334 13.06 -1.96 14.84
CA TRP A 334 11.98 -2.92 14.58
C TRP A 334 10.68 -2.53 15.27
N LEU A 335 10.76 -2.15 16.56
CA LEU A 335 9.61 -1.75 17.35
C LEU A 335 8.95 -0.48 16.79
N THR A 336 9.73 0.56 16.46
CA THR A 336 9.21 1.79 15.85
C THR A 336 8.59 1.53 14.47
N GLY A 337 9.24 0.68 13.65
CA GLY A 337 8.69 0.30 12.35
C GLY A 337 7.40 -0.51 12.46
N ASP A 338 7.31 -1.40 13.45
CA ASP A 338 6.11 -2.15 13.75
C ASP A 338 4.99 -1.24 14.30
N SER A 339 5.28 -0.26 15.16
CA SER A 339 4.30 0.74 15.59
C SER A 339 3.66 1.45 14.40
N ARG A 340 4.49 1.93 13.46
CA ARG A 340 4.01 2.55 12.23
C ARG A 340 3.16 1.56 11.41
N LEU A 341 3.59 0.30 11.31
CA LEU A 341 2.84 -0.72 10.59
C LEU A 341 1.45 -0.94 11.21
N ILE A 342 1.35 -1.05 12.53
CA ILE A 342 0.07 -1.28 13.21
C ILE A 342 -0.88 -0.11 12.98
N ILE A 343 -0.40 1.12 13.20
CA ILE A 343 -1.20 2.36 13.06
C ILE A 343 -1.76 2.49 11.63
N VAL A 344 -0.94 2.25 10.61
CA VAL A 344 -1.34 2.46 9.21
C VAL A 344 -2.19 1.30 8.69
N ALA A 345 -1.71 0.06 8.85
CA ALA A 345 -2.31 -1.08 8.17
C ALA A 345 -3.69 -1.47 8.72
N GLY A 346 -3.89 -1.37 10.04
CA GLY A 346 -5.18 -1.71 10.66
C GLY A 346 -6.25 -0.63 10.43
N SER A 347 -5.84 0.64 10.42
CA SER A 347 -6.79 1.77 10.44
C SER A 347 -7.31 2.12 9.04
N ASP A 348 -6.42 2.41 8.09
CA ASP A 348 -6.82 2.91 6.76
C ASP A 348 -7.62 1.85 5.98
N THR A 349 -7.27 0.57 6.12
CA THR A 349 -7.88 -0.51 5.32
C THR A 349 -9.28 -0.88 5.81
N THR A 350 -9.50 -0.90 7.13
CA THR A 350 -10.81 -1.09 7.75
C THR A 350 -11.74 0.06 7.40
N ALA A 351 -11.28 1.31 7.56
CA ALA A 351 -12.03 2.50 7.20
C ALA A 351 -12.45 2.49 5.72
N ALA A 352 -11.52 2.18 4.81
CA ALA A 352 -11.80 2.09 3.39
C ALA A 352 -12.84 1.03 3.04
N THR A 353 -12.80 -0.12 3.72
CA THR A 353 -13.78 -1.19 3.48
C THR A 353 -15.16 -0.79 3.98
N LEU A 354 -15.26 -0.21 5.18
CA LEU A 354 -16.51 0.30 5.73
C LEU A 354 -17.12 1.38 4.83
N THR A 355 -16.33 2.37 4.40
CA THR A 355 -16.79 3.44 3.52
C THR A 355 -17.40 2.91 2.23
N HIS A 356 -16.72 1.98 1.55
CA HIS A 356 -17.23 1.46 0.29
C HIS A 356 -18.38 0.48 0.47
N LEU A 357 -18.43 -0.28 1.58
CA LEU A 357 -19.59 -1.09 1.91
C LEU A 357 -20.83 -0.20 2.08
N PHE A 358 -20.74 0.84 2.92
CA PHE A 358 -21.85 1.76 3.13
C PHE A 358 -22.20 2.62 1.92
N TYR A 359 -21.25 2.90 1.02
CA TYR A 359 -21.55 3.48 -0.30
C TYR A 359 -22.50 2.57 -1.10
N HIS A 360 -22.22 1.27 -1.19
CA HIS A 360 -23.08 0.33 -1.91
C HIS A 360 -24.43 0.14 -1.23
N LEU A 361 -24.47 0.08 0.11
CA LEU A 361 -25.72 -0.03 0.85
C LEU A 361 -26.62 1.20 0.72
N ALA A 362 -26.03 2.40 0.72
CA ALA A 362 -26.79 3.63 0.49
C ALA A 362 -27.33 3.71 -0.94
N LYS A 363 -26.58 3.18 -1.91
CA LYS A 363 -26.94 3.12 -3.32
C LYS A 363 -28.04 2.10 -3.62
N ASP A 364 -28.00 0.95 -2.97
CA ASP A 364 -28.94 -0.15 -3.16
C ASP A 364 -29.58 -0.56 -1.82
N GLN A 365 -30.74 0.03 -1.56
CA GLN A 365 -31.50 -0.21 -0.35
C GLN A 365 -31.99 -1.67 -0.24
N SER A 366 -32.12 -2.40 -1.35
CA SER A 366 -32.57 -3.80 -1.31
C SER A 366 -31.53 -4.69 -0.61
N GLN A 367 -30.24 -4.46 -0.85
CA GLN A 367 -29.14 -5.16 -0.19
C GLN A 367 -29.06 -4.77 1.29
N LEU A 368 -29.35 -3.51 1.62
CA LEU A 368 -29.43 -3.05 3.00
C LEU A 368 -30.53 -3.76 3.78
N GLU A 369 -31.74 -3.89 3.22
CA GLU A 369 -32.84 -4.61 3.89
C GLU A 369 -32.53 -6.09 4.09
N LEU A 370 -31.95 -6.78 3.11
CA LEU A 370 -31.53 -8.18 3.24
C LEU A 370 -30.51 -8.37 4.37
N LEU A 371 -29.51 -7.48 4.46
CA LEU A 371 -28.54 -7.49 5.57
C LEU A 371 -29.24 -7.27 6.91
N ARG A 372 -30.15 -6.32 6.97
CA ARG A 372 -30.88 -5.99 8.19
C ARG A 372 -31.73 -7.17 8.67
N GLU A 373 -32.51 -7.80 7.79
CA GLU A 373 -33.30 -8.98 8.12
C GLU A 373 -32.42 -10.11 8.66
N GLU A 374 -31.29 -10.37 7.99
CA GLU A 374 -30.31 -11.38 8.41
C GLU A 374 -29.74 -11.05 9.80
N ILE A 375 -29.40 -9.79 10.08
CA ILE A 375 -28.83 -9.35 11.36
C ILE A 375 -29.90 -9.37 12.48
N GLN A 376 -31.13 -8.96 12.19
CA GLN A 376 -32.24 -9.00 13.14
C GLN A 376 -32.58 -10.43 13.58
N SER A 377 -32.30 -11.44 12.74
CA SER A 377 -32.48 -12.86 13.10
C SER A 377 -31.64 -13.31 14.31
N LEU A 378 -30.61 -12.54 14.68
CA LEU A 378 -29.79 -12.78 15.86
C LEU A 378 -30.42 -12.25 17.16
N SER A 379 -31.56 -11.56 17.09
CA SER A 379 -32.29 -11.04 18.27
C SER A 379 -31.41 -10.21 19.23
N GLY A 380 -30.46 -9.45 18.68
CA GLY A 380 -29.54 -8.60 19.43
C GLY A 380 -28.25 -9.28 19.93
N ASP A 381 -28.06 -10.59 19.71
CA ASP A 381 -26.79 -11.28 20.02
C ASP A 381 -25.75 -11.02 18.92
N LEU A 382 -25.05 -9.89 19.04
CA LEU A 382 -24.08 -9.41 18.04
C LEU A 382 -22.63 -9.86 18.30
N GLN A 383 -22.44 -10.94 19.06
CA GLN A 383 -21.11 -11.53 19.24
C GLN A 383 -20.48 -11.82 17.87
N ALA A 384 -19.17 -11.59 17.75
CA ALA A 384 -18.39 -11.76 16.54
C ALA A 384 -18.55 -13.19 15.96
N SER A 385 -18.66 -14.19 16.84
CA SER A 385 -18.89 -15.58 16.46
C SER A 385 -20.23 -15.82 15.75
N LYS A 386 -21.26 -15.04 16.07
CA LYS A 386 -22.59 -15.08 15.43
C LYS A 386 -22.60 -14.30 14.13
N LEU A 387 -22.02 -13.10 14.11
CA LEU A 387 -21.89 -12.31 12.88
C LEU A 387 -21.09 -13.02 11.79
N LEU A 388 -20.13 -13.88 12.19
CA LEU A 388 -19.37 -14.71 11.26
C LEU A 388 -20.25 -15.71 10.48
N THR A 389 -21.41 -16.12 11.00
CA THR A 389 -22.28 -17.12 10.34
C THR A 389 -23.26 -16.51 9.34
N LEU A 390 -23.43 -15.18 9.36
CA LEU A 390 -24.35 -14.44 8.50
C LEU A 390 -23.84 -14.41 7.06
N LYS A 391 -24.50 -15.13 6.15
CA LYS A 391 -24.01 -15.37 4.79
C LYS A 391 -24.05 -14.11 3.95
N HIS A 392 -25.12 -13.34 4.03
CA HIS A 392 -25.29 -12.13 3.23
C HIS A 392 -24.35 -11.02 3.71
N LEU A 393 -24.19 -10.83 5.04
CA LEU A 393 -23.21 -9.92 5.63
C LEU A 393 -21.78 -10.22 5.15
N ASN A 394 -21.36 -11.48 5.23
CA ASN A 394 -20.03 -11.87 4.76
C ASN A 394 -19.89 -11.76 3.24
N GLY A 395 -20.96 -12.02 2.48
CA GLY A 395 -21.01 -11.81 1.03
C GLY A 395 -20.86 -10.33 0.66
N ALA A 396 -21.55 -9.43 1.35
CA ALA A 396 -21.50 -7.99 1.11
C ALA A 396 -20.12 -7.40 1.42
N ILE A 397 -19.49 -7.85 2.53
CA ILE A 397 -18.11 -7.47 2.87
C ILE A 397 -17.13 -7.96 1.79
N ASN A 398 -17.24 -9.23 1.36
CA ASN A 398 -16.37 -9.76 0.30
C ASN A 398 -16.57 -9.02 -1.02
N GLU A 399 -17.80 -8.65 -1.37
CA GLU A 399 -18.10 -7.92 -2.58
C GLU A 399 -17.60 -6.47 -2.54
N ALA A 400 -17.70 -5.80 -1.39
CA ALA A 400 -17.09 -4.50 -1.16
C ALA A 400 -15.55 -4.57 -1.30
N LEU A 401 -14.91 -5.60 -0.72
CA LEU A 401 -13.46 -5.84 -0.86
C LEU A 401 -13.04 -6.18 -2.30
N ARG A 402 -13.91 -6.86 -3.06
CA ARG A 402 -13.68 -7.18 -4.48
C ARG A 402 -13.70 -5.91 -5.33
N LEU A 403 -14.75 -5.11 -5.20
CA LEU A 403 -14.91 -3.88 -5.99
C LEU A 403 -13.98 -2.77 -5.51
N HIS A 404 -13.72 -2.66 -4.22
CA HIS A 404 -12.94 -1.57 -3.64
C HIS A 404 -11.83 -2.11 -2.72
N PRO A 405 -10.86 -2.88 -3.27
CA PRO A 405 -9.76 -3.42 -2.49
C PRO A 405 -8.96 -2.28 -1.84
N PRO A 406 -8.74 -2.29 -0.52
CA PRO A 406 -7.98 -1.24 0.18
C PRO A 406 -6.55 -1.00 -0.31
N VAL A 407 -5.97 -1.98 -1.01
CA VAL A 407 -4.66 -1.90 -1.68
C VAL A 407 -4.88 -2.18 -3.18
N PRO A 408 -5.41 -1.21 -3.95
CA PRO A 408 -5.98 -1.48 -5.26
C PRO A 408 -4.93 -1.69 -6.36
N SER A 409 -3.75 -1.07 -6.22
CA SER A 409 -2.60 -1.26 -7.12
C SER A 409 -1.85 -2.58 -6.91
N GLY A 410 -2.23 -3.38 -5.91
CA GLY A 410 -1.54 -4.61 -5.55
C GLY A 410 -0.16 -4.37 -4.92
N VAL A 411 0.58 -5.46 -4.69
CA VAL A 411 1.89 -5.42 -4.05
C VAL A 411 2.98 -6.00 -4.93
N ALA A 412 4.07 -5.25 -5.08
CA ALA A 412 5.19 -5.66 -5.93
C ALA A 412 5.94 -6.88 -5.37
N ARG A 413 6.34 -7.76 -6.28
CA ARG A 413 7.22 -8.91 -6.01
C ARG A 413 8.38 -8.92 -6.99
N LEU A 414 9.49 -9.51 -6.59
CA LEU A 414 10.63 -9.78 -7.43
C LEU A 414 10.61 -11.26 -7.79
N THR A 415 10.60 -11.57 -9.09
CA THR A 415 10.72 -12.95 -9.57
C THR A 415 12.09 -13.53 -9.17
N PRO A 416 12.18 -14.83 -8.82
CA PRO A 416 13.46 -15.48 -8.56
C PRO A 416 14.37 -15.50 -9.80
N PRO A 417 15.67 -15.79 -9.69
CA PRO A 417 16.61 -15.77 -10.82
C PRO A 417 16.19 -16.64 -12.00
N GLU A 418 15.55 -17.79 -11.75
CA GLU A 418 15.04 -18.70 -12.77
C GLU A 418 13.77 -18.22 -13.49
N GLY A 419 13.17 -17.10 -13.08
CA GLY A 419 11.91 -16.61 -13.63
C GLY A 419 10.67 -17.34 -13.08
N ILE A 420 9.52 -17.02 -13.65
CA ILE A 420 8.21 -17.63 -13.32
C ILE A 420 7.38 -17.82 -14.58
N THR A 421 6.35 -18.67 -14.50
CA THR A 421 5.34 -18.81 -15.55
C THR A 421 3.96 -18.52 -14.98
N VAL A 422 3.19 -17.66 -15.64
CA VAL A 422 1.82 -17.30 -15.26
C VAL A 422 0.92 -17.48 -16.48
N GLY A 423 -0.14 -18.28 -16.40
CA GLY A 423 -1.05 -18.49 -17.54
C GLY A 423 -0.35 -18.93 -18.83
N GLY A 424 0.67 -19.79 -18.71
CA GLY A 424 1.51 -20.22 -19.85
C GLY A 424 2.53 -19.19 -20.36
N THR A 425 2.54 -17.96 -19.83
CA THR A 425 3.50 -16.91 -20.21
C THR A 425 4.70 -16.89 -19.27
N TYR A 426 5.90 -17.08 -19.81
CA TYR A 426 7.14 -17.01 -19.06
C TYR A 426 7.58 -15.56 -18.82
N ILE A 427 7.90 -15.23 -17.56
CA ILE A 427 8.45 -13.95 -17.13
C ILE A 427 9.89 -14.20 -16.64
N PRO A 428 10.89 -13.51 -17.23
CA PRO A 428 12.30 -13.67 -16.83
C PRO A 428 12.54 -13.34 -15.35
N GLY A 429 13.61 -13.93 -14.79
CA GLY A 429 13.99 -13.71 -13.39
C GLY A 429 14.47 -12.30 -13.07
N ASN A 430 14.53 -11.93 -11.78
CA ASN A 430 14.90 -10.59 -11.31
C ASN A 430 14.07 -9.42 -11.89
N VAL A 431 12.80 -9.66 -12.26
CA VAL A 431 11.84 -8.67 -12.77
C VAL A 431 10.87 -8.30 -11.66
N ASN A 432 10.51 -7.01 -11.54
CA ASN A 432 9.42 -6.62 -10.65
C ASN A 432 8.08 -7.00 -11.31
N VAL A 433 7.22 -7.68 -10.56
CA VAL A 433 5.89 -8.08 -11.01
C VAL A 433 4.85 -7.61 -10.01
N LEU A 434 3.69 -7.22 -10.50
CA LEU A 434 2.52 -6.88 -9.68
C LEU A 434 1.25 -7.48 -10.31
N ALA A 435 0.32 -7.88 -9.47
CA ALA A 435 -1.04 -8.20 -9.87
C ALA A 435 -1.98 -7.17 -9.23
N PRO A 436 -2.32 -6.07 -9.94
CA PRO A 436 -3.16 -5.03 -9.38
C PRO A 436 -4.57 -5.56 -9.11
N SER A 437 -4.97 -5.55 -7.83
CA SER A 437 -6.21 -6.15 -7.35
C SER A 437 -7.45 -5.51 -7.99
N TYR A 438 -7.46 -4.19 -8.19
CA TYR A 438 -8.64 -3.49 -8.70
C TYR A 438 -9.08 -3.96 -10.11
N PRO A 439 -8.21 -3.98 -11.14
CA PRO A 439 -8.57 -4.54 -12.44
C PRO A 439 -8.70 -6.07 -12.41
N LEU A 440 -7.93 -6.80 -11.59
CA LEU A 440 -8.05 -8.27 -11.49
C LEU A 440 -9.42 -8.70 -10.95
N CYS A 441 -9.88 -8.03 -9.89
CA CYS A 441 -11.20 -8.23 -9.29
C CYS A 441 -12.35 -7.79 -10.20
N ARG A 442 -12.07 -7.12 -11.33
CA ARG A 442 -13.02 -6.74 -12.37
C ARG A 442 -12.79 -7.49 -13.69
N SER A 443 -11.95 -8.51 -13.69
CA SER A 443 -11.73 -9.30 -14.91
C SER A 443 -12.96 -10.17 -15.20
N PRO A 444 -13.52 -10.13 -16.43
CA PRO A 444 -14.58 -11.04 -16.85
C PRO A 444 -14.13 -12.51 -16.93
N GLU A 445 -12.82 -12.77 -16.88
CA GLU A 445 -12.25 -14.12 -16.72
C GLU A 445 -12.48 -14.67 -15.30
N CYS A 446 -12.60 -13.77 -14.31
CA CYS A 446 -12.76 -14.14 -12.91
C CYS A 446 -14.20 -14.04 -12.42
N TYR A 447 -14.97 -13.07 -12.91
CA TYR A 447 -16.30 -12.72 -12.38
C TYR A 447 -17.31 -12.46 -13.51
N GLU A 448 -18.52 -13.02 -13.38
CA GLU A 448 -19.68 -12.55 -14.14
C GLU A 448 -20.21 -11.23 -13.55
N TYR A 449 -20.61 -10.31 -14.43
CA TYR A 449 -21.01 -8.93 -14.09
C TYR A 449 -19.97 -8.25 -13.16
N PRO A 450 -18.72 -8.08 -13.63
CA PRO A 450 -17.59 -7.73 -12.77
C PRO A 450 -17.72 -6.34 -12.11
N ASP A 451 -18.51 -5.43 -12.67
CA ASP A 451 -18.67 -4.08 -12.11
C ASP A 451 -19.91 -3.94 -11.20
N GLU A 452 -20.76 -4.96 -11.13
CA GLU A 452 -21.97 -4.97 -10.30
C GLU A 452 -21.68 -5.45 -8.88
N PHE A 453 -22.34 -4.84 -7.89
CA PHE A 453 -22.29 -5.26 -6.49
C PHE A 453 -23.32 -6.37 -6.27
N ILE A 454 -22.86 -7.62 -6.22
CA ILE A 454 -23.73 -8.80 -6.06
C ILE A 454 -23.21 -9.67 -4.89
N PRO A 455 -23.58 -9.39 -3.63
CA PRO A 455 -23.18 -10.19 -2.46
C PRO A 455 -23.52 -11.68 -2.57
N GLU A 456 -24.60 -12.02 -3.27
CA GLU A 456 -25.08 -13.38 -3.50
C GLU A 456 -24.05 -14.27 -4.19
N ARG A 457 -23.10 -13.70 -4.95
CA ARG A 457 -22.05 -14.47 -5.64
C ARG A 457 -21.19 -15.31 -4.69
N TRP A 458 -21.17 -14.94 -3.41
CA TRP A 458 -20.33 -15.59 -2.40
C TRP A 458 -21.02 -16.74 -1.66
N TYR A 459 -22.35 -16.91 -1.80
CA TYR A 459 -23.06 -17.93 -1.02
C TYR A 459 -24.29 -18.56 -1.70
N SER A 460 -25.01 -17.85 -2.58
CA SER A 460 -26.24 -18.36 -3.23
C SER A 460 -26.15 -18.43 -4.75
N LYS A 461 -25.22 -17.67 -5.37
CA LYS A 461 -24.98 -17.64 -6.82
C LYS A 461 -23.50 -17.89 -7.17
N PRO A 462 -22.89 -19.01 -6.74
CA PRO A 462 -21.47 -19.28 -6.94
C PRO A 462 -21.08 -19.37 -8.43
N GLU A 463 -22.02 -19.63 -9.33
CA GLU A 463 -21.81 -19.62 -10.78
C GLU A 463 -21.35 -18.25 -11.33
N LEU A 464 -21.62 -17.16 -10.60
CA LEU A 464 -21.14 -15.83 -10.97
C LEU A 464 -19.64 -15.63 -10.65
N LEU A 465 -19.01 -16.59 -9.98
CA LEU A 465 -17.60 -16.59 -9.59
C LEU A 465 -16.83 -17.67 -10.39
N LYS A 466 -16.23 -17.28 -11.51
CA LYS A 466 -15.49 -18.21 -12.40
C LYS A 466 -14.16 -18.66 -11.81
N ARG A 467 -13.44 -17.73 -11.17
CA ARG A 467 -12.11 -17.96 -10.57
C ARG A 467 -12.05 -17.37 -9.17
N SER A 468 -12.45 -18.18 -8.19
CA SER A 468 -12.41 -17.80 -6.78
C SER A 468 -10.99 -17.66 -6.22
N ASP A 469 -10.02 -18.35 -6.82
CA ASP A 469 -8.61 -18.31 -6.48
C ASP A 469 -7.93 -16.98 -6.84
N ALA A 470 -8.54 -16.16 -7.69
CA ALA A 470 -8.09 -14.79 -7.96
C ALA A 470 -8.49 -13.80 -6.84
N PHE A 471 -9.38 -14.18 -5.92
CA PHE A 471 -9.85 -13.30 -4.84
C PHE A 471 -8.93 -13.37 -3.62
N ALA A 472 -8.03 -12.40 -3.49
CA ALA A 472 -7.07 -12.32 -2.39
C ALA A 472 -6.98 -10.90 -1.78
N PRO A 473 -8.07 -10.30 -1.26
CA PRO A 473 -8.04 -8.94 -0.71
C PRO A 473 -7.14 -8.79 0.52
N PHE A 474 -6.88 -9.90 1.21
CA PHE A 474 -5.96 -9.99 2.35
C PHE A 474 -4.61 -10.60 1.98
N LEU A 475 -4.28 -10.70 0.68
CA LEU A 475 -3.21 -11.54 0.14
C LEU A 475 -3.35 -13.02 0.57
N ILE A 476 -2.43 -13.84 0.08
CA ILE A 476 -2.32 -15.26 0.45
C ILE A 476 -0.86 -15.61 0.77
N GLY A 477 -0.65 -16.86 1.18
CA GLY A 477 0.67 -17.40 1.43
C GLY A 477 1.40 -16.71 2.60
N PRO A 478 2.73 -16.66 2.56
CA PRO A 478 3.55 -16.26 3.70
C PRO A 478 3.38 -14.80 4.11
N TYR A 479 3.05 -13.94 3.15
CA TYR A 479 2.84 -12.51 3.36
C TYR A 479 1.36 -12.14 3.50
N SER A 480 0.48 -13.12 3.76
CA SER A 480 -0.95 -12.88 3.99
C SER A 480 -1.17 -11.92 5.17
N CYS A 481 -2.25 -11.14 5.13
CA CYS A 481 -2.58 -10.17 6.16
C CYS A 481 -2.80 -10.86 7.51
N ILE A 482 -1.98 -10.51 8.50
CA ILE A 482 -2.07 -11.05 9.85
C ILE A 482 -3.30 -10.52 10.60
N GLY A 483 -3.74 -9.30 10.26
CA GLY A 483 -4.89 -8.64 10.85
C GLY A 483 -6.25 -9.01 10.24
N LYS A 484 -6.31 -9.96 9.28
CA LYS A 484 -7.54 -10.30 8.54
C LYS A 484 -8.75 -10.53 9.47
N GLN A 485 -8.58 -11.33 10.51
CA GLN A 485 -9.69 -11.69 11.38
C GLN A 485 -10.13 -10.53 12.29
N LEU A 486 -9.20 -9.68 12.71
CA LEU A 486 -9.52 -8.46 13.48
C LEU A 486 -10.30 -7.47 12.61
N ALA A 487 -9.80 -7.16 11.40
CA ALA A 487 -10.48 -6.26 10.48
C ALA A 487 -11.91 -6.73 10.14
N LEU A 488 -12.08 -8.02 9.86
CA LEU A 488 -13.42 -8.57 9.59
C LEU A 488 -14.34 -8.58 10.83
N MET A 489 -13.78 -8.64 12.05
CA MET A 489 -14.57 -8.49 13.28
C MET A 489 -15.07 -7.05 13.42
N GLU A 490 -14.19 -6.06 13.22
CA GLU A 490 -14.54 -4.63 13.23
C GLU A 490 -15.61 -4.31 12.18
N ILE A 491 -15.38 -4.71 10.92
CA ILE A 491 -16.30 -4.41 9.80
C ILE A 491 -17.69 -5.00 10.07
N ARG A 492 -17.78 -6.25 10.53
CA ARG A 492 -19.07 -6.89 10.86
C ARG A 492 -19.76 -6.18 12.01
N SER A 493 -19.03 -5.88 13.09
CA SER A 493 -19.58 -5.25 14.29
C SER A 493 -20.18 -3.88 13.95
N VAL A 494 -19.41 -3.01 13.28
CA VAL A 494 -19.88 -1.69 12.84
C VAL A 494 -21.07 -1.79 11.92
N THR A 495 -21.02 -2.68 10.92
CA THR A 495 -22.13 -2.84 9.97
C THR A 495 -23.40 -3.27 10.67
N ALA A 496 -23.34 -4.30 11.52
CA ALA A 496 -24.50 -4.80 12.25
C ALA A 496 -25.09 -3.76 13.20
N GLN A 497 -24.25 -3.08 13.97
CA GLN A 497 -24.69 -2.06 14.91
C GLN A 497 -25.35 -0.88 14.19
N ILE A 498 -24.77 -0.39 13.08
CA ILE A 498 -25.39 0.70 12.33
C ILE A 498 -26.73 0.28 11.71
N LEU A 499 -26.81 -0.89 11.06
CA LEU A 499 -28.04 -1.31 10.37
C LEU A 499 -29.20 -1.66 11.30
N LEU A 500 -28.91 -2.00 12.57
CA LEU A 500 -29.95 -2.17 13.58
C LEU A 500 -30.49 -0.85 14.12
N ASN A 501 -29.63 0.15 14.27
CA ASN A 501 -29.99 1.44 14.87
C ASN A 501 -30.50 2.47 13.84
N PHE A 502 -30.10 2.36 12.57
CA PHE A 502 -30.33 3.41 11.57
C PHE A 502 -30.83 2.89 10.22
N ASP A 503 -31.62 3.73 9.54
CA ASP A 503 -31.77 3.74 8.09
C ASP A 503 -30.63 4.55 7.48
N VAL A 504 -30.04 4.08 6.38
CA VAL A 504 -28.85 4.70 5.77
C VAL A 504 -29.12 5.10 4.33
N THR A 505 -28.97 6.38 4.02
CA THR A 505 -29.13 6.92 2.67
C THR A 505 -27.99 7.88 2.32
N PHE A 506 -27.86 8.22 1.05
CA PHE A 506 -27.01 9.34 0.66
C PHE A 506 -27.52 10.65 1.26
N GLY A 507 -26.58 11.54 1.58
CA GLY A 507 -26.87 12.92 1.93
C GLY A 507 -27.43 13.71 0.73
N PRO A 508 -28.05 14.88 0.97
CA PRO A 508 -28.55 15.73 -0.11
C PRO A 508 -27.46 16.07 -1.13
N GLY A 509 -27.68 15.71 -2.40
CA GLY A 509 -26.75 15.96 -3.51
C GLY A 509 -25.56 15.00 -3.60
N GLU A 510 -25.49 13.97 -2.76
CA GLU A 510 -24.49 12.91 -2.84
C GLU A 510 -24.96 11.78 -3.78
N ASP A 511 -24.05 11.31 -4.62
CA ASP A 511 -24.22 10.16 -5.52
C ASP A 511 -23.01 9.18 -5.46
N GLY A 512 -22.03 9.51 -4.62
CA GLY A 512 -20.75 8.82 -4.44
C GLY A 512 -19.73 9.08 -5.55
N THR A 513 -20.02 9.92 -6.54
CA THR A 513 -19.07 10.30 -7.60
C THR A 513 -17.81 10.91 -6.99
N THR A 514 -17.95 11.74 -5.95
CA THR A 514 -16.80 12.33 -5.24
C THR A 514 -15.92 11.25 -4.62
N LEU A 515 -16.52 10.28 -3.90
CA LEU A 515 -15.79 9.16 -3.31
C LEU A 515 -15.00 8.39 -4.39
N LEU A 516 -15.66 8.02 -5.49
CA LEU A 516 -15.06 7.19 -6.52
C LEU A 516 -14.00 7.93 -7.36
N GLU A 517 -14.20 9.21 -7.64
CA GLU A 517 -13.33 9.99 -8.53
C GLU A 517 -12.23 10.79 -7.83
N LYS A 518 -12.36 11.07 -6.53
CA LYS A 518 -11.40 11.87 -5.77
C LYS A 518 -10.60 11.08 -4.73
N THR A 519 -10.90 9.79 -4.52
CA THR A 519 -10.06 8.92 -3.68
C THR A 519 -8.68 8.72 -4.30
N LEU A 520 -7.64 8.90 -3.50
CA LEU A 520 -6.24 8.84 -3.93
C LEU A 520 -5.61 7.48 -3.56
N ASP A 521 -4.81 6.93 -4.46
CA ASP A 521 -4.02 5.71 -4.28
C ASP A 521 -2.64 6.05 -3.70
N THR A 522 -2.51 5.90 -2.38
CA THR A 522 -1.34 6.34 -1.63
C THR A 522 -0.61 5.19 -0.94
N PHE A 523 -0.62 4.00 -1.57
CA PHE A 523 -0.31 2.65 -1.07
C PHE A 523 -1.53 1.90 -0.51
N THR A 524 -2.26 2.51 0.42
CA THR A 524 -3.64 2.12 0.75
C THR A 524 -4.58 3.03 -0.04
N MET A 525 -5.46 3.77 0.63
CA MET A 525 -6.30 4.79 0.00
C MET A 525 -6.45 5.99 0.94
N GLU A 526 -6.32 7.19 0.39
CA GLU A 526 -6.83 8.40 1.02
C GLU A 526 -8.23 8.67 0.48
N LEU A 527 -9.25 8.28 1.26
CA LEU A 527 -10.65 8.34 0.86
C LEU A 527 -11.12 9.78 0.72
N ALA A 528 -11.81 10.06 -0.39
CA ALA A 528 -12.60 11.27 -0.50
C ALA A 528 -13.85 11.20 0.39
N PRO A 529 -14.47 12.36 0.72
CA PRO A 529 -15.69 12.39 1.53
C PRO A 529 -16.81 11.54 0.95
N LEU A 530 -17.60 10.93 1.82
CA LEU A 530 -18.85 10.26 1.51
C LEU A 530 -19.94 10.79 2.44
N SER A 531 -20.88 11.56 1.91
CA SER A 531 -21.98 12.14 2.68
C SER A 531 -23.13 11.15 2.86
N LEU A 532 -23.35 10.66 4.08
CA LEU A 532 -24.47 9.76 4.41
C LEU A 532 -25.36 10.37 5.48
N CYS A 533 -26.66 10.09 5.39
CA CYS A 533 -27.62 10.33 6.47
C CYS A 533 -27.92 9.01 7.19
N PHE A 534 -27.94 9.07 8.52
CA PHE A 534 -28.27 7.94 9.40
C PHE A 534 -29.50 8.31 10.22
N THR A 535 -30.68 7.89 9.77
CA THR A 535 -31.95 8.21 10.44
C THR A 535 -32.24 7.16 11.51
N PRO A 536 -32.40 7.55 12.79
CA PRO A 536 -32.74 6.59 13.86
C PRO A 536 -34.02 5.83 13.55
N ARG A 537 -34.02 4.51 13.80
CA ARG A 537 -35.20 3.67 13.55
C ARG A 537 -36.21 3.80 14.69
N LYS A 538 -37.50 3.75 14.35
CA LYS A 538 -38.64 3.97 15.28
C LYS A 538 -38.69 3.02 16.49
N GLN A 539 -38.01 1.88 16.48
CA GLN A 539 -37.97 0.96 17.64
C GLN A 539 -37.27 1.54 18.88
N GLU A 540 -36.57 2.68 18.76
CA GLU A 540 -35.97 3.39 19.89
C GLU A 540 -36.75 4.65 20.33
N ALA A 541 -37.85 5.00 19.66
CA ALA A 541 -38.68 6.13 20.10
C ALA A 541 -39.60 5.77 21.29
N GLU A 542 -39.66 4.47 21.65
CA GLU A 542 -40.56 3.93 22.68
C GLU A 542 -39.83 3.10 23.78
N ALA A 543 -38.49 3.07 23.78
CA ALA A 543 -37.67 2.46 24.83
C ALA A 543 -36.77 3.54 25.47
#